data_AF-A0A7L4RJ36-F1
#
_entry.id   AF-A0A7L4RJ36-F1
#
_cell.length_a   1.000
_cell.length_b   1.000
_cell.length_c   1.000
_cell.angle_alpha   90.00
_cell.angle_beta   90.00
_cell.angle_gamma   90.00
#
_symmetry.space_group_name_H-M   'P 1'
#
loop_
_entity.id
_entity.type
_entity.pdbx_description
1 polymer ?
#
loop_
_entity_poly.entity_id
_entity_poly.type
_entity_poly.pdbx_seq_one_letter_code
_entity_poly.pdbx_strand_id
1 'polypeptide(L)'
;MGEAKDVEIAEDMLVIRDEKTVLKLRSLGGGTESGDGKENRITFLEALYFAERKVIPLGFEKLMKLAKKKDKLAEERYSVLKYLREQGYIAKPSLDNSPYLRLYRKGFRPGEDRTYALICVVDEKWEDGATGLLKMVEFAGRLRKECIVALVKKGEEEPKFLKLGRTNYE
;
A
#
# COMPACT_ATOMS: atom_id res chain seq x y z
N MET A 1 -10.97 -25.51 14.21
CA MET A 1 -11.15 -24.37 13.28
C MET A 1 -12.10 -23.39 13.95
N GLY A 2 -11.56 -22.48 14.76
CA GLY A 2 -12.38 -21.41 15.35
C GLY A 2 -12.55 -20.31 14.32
N GLU A 3 -13.80 -19.97 13.99
CA GLU A 3 -14.10 -18.75 13.25
C GLU A 3 -13.46 -17.57 13.99
N ALA A 4 -12.65 -16.79 13.27
CA ALA A 4 -12.01 -15.59 13.80
C ALA A 4 -13.12 -14.55 14.09
N LYS A 5 -13.71 -14.62 15.29
CA LYS A 5 -14.80 -13.74 15.74
C LYS A 5 -14.45 -12.25 15.68
N ASP A 6 -13.17 -11.93 15.56
CA ASP A 6 -12.65 -10.57 15.65
C ASP A 6 -12.07 -10.04 14.33
N VAL A 7 -12.35 -10.69 13.19
CA VAL A 7 -11.98 -10.18 11.86
C VAL A 7 -13.22 -10.06 10.99
N GLU A 8 -13.62 -8.82 10.72
CA GLU A 8 -14.76 -8.47 9.87
C GLU A 8 -14.27 -8.02 8.49
N ILE A 9 -14.94 -8.50 7.43
CA ILE A 9 -14.71 -8.03 6.06
C ILE A 9 -15.70 -6.89 5.80
N ALA A 10 -15.20 -5.67 5.78
CA ALA A 10 -15.97 -4.50 5.36
C ALA A 10 -15.88 -4.33 3.83
N GLU A 11 -16.43 -3.23 3.31
CA GLU A 11 -16.51 -3.02 1.86
C GLU A 11 -15.12 -2.99 1.22
N ASP A 12 -14.18 -2.17 1.70
CA ASP A 12 -12.84 -1.90 1.15
C ASP A 12 -11.67 -2.39 2.01
N MET A 13 -11.96 -2.92 3.19
CA MET A 13 -10.95 -3.20 4.20
C MET A 13 -11.36 -4.37 5.10
N LEU A 14 -10.40 -4.86 5.87
CA LEU A 14 -10.67 -5.69 7.02
C LEU A 14 -10.66 -4.83 8.28
N VAL A 15 -11.59 -5.14 9.17
CA VAL A 15 -11.67 -4.55 10.51
C VAL A 15 -11.28 -5.63 11.51
N ILE A 16 -10.20 -5.39 12.25
CA ILE A 16 -9.59 -6.34 13.18
C ILE A 16 -9.76 -5.81 14.60
N ARG A 17 -10.30 -6.66 15.48
CA ARG A 17 -10.54 -6.34 16.90
C ARG A 17 -9.81 -7.28 17.87
N ASP A 18 -9.10 -8.28 17.36
CA ASP A 18 -8.24 -9.14 18.18
C ASP A 18 -7.03 -8.33 18.67
N GLU A 19 -6.95 -8.12 19.98
CA GLU A 19 -5.94 -7.27 20.62
C GLU A 19 -4.51 -7.66 20.24
N LYS A 20 -4.21 -8.97 20.19
CA LYS A 20 -2.88 -9.47 19.82
C LYS A 20 -2.53 -9.10 18.38
N THR A 21 -3.46 -9.27 17.46
CA THR A 21 -3.30 -8.92 16.04
C THR A 21 -3.19 -7.41 15.86
N VAL A 22 -4.00 -6.62 16.57
CA VAL A 22 -3.95 -5.14 16.55
C VAL A 22 -2.56 -4.66 16.97
N LEU A 23 -2.05 -5.13 18.13
CA LEU A 23 -0.72 -4.79 18.62
C LEU A 23 0.38 -5.23 17.65
N LYS A 24 0.24 -6.42 17.06
CA LYS A 24 1.21 -6.93 16.08
C LYS A 24 1.25 -6.07 14.83
N LEU A 25 0.10 -5.69 14.28
CA LEU A 25 0.00 -4.80 13.12
C LEU A 25 0.59 -3.42 13.43
N ARG A 26 0.30 -2.84 14.61
CA ARG A 26 0.92 -1.59 15.06
C ARG A 26 2.44 -1.67 15.04
N SER A 27 3.01 -2.73 15.62
CA SER A 27 4.47 -2.94 15.67
C SER A 27 5.12 -3.05 14.29
N LEU A 28 4.37 -3.51 13.28
CA LEU A 28 4.83 -3.69 11.91
C LEU A 28 4.48 -2.49 11.00
N GLY A 29 3.84 -1.44 11.53
CA GLY A 29 3.36 -0.30 10.75
C GLY A 29 2.26 -0.68 9.75
N GLY A 30 1.36 -1.59 10.15
CA GLY A 30 0.23 -2.05 9.35
C GLY A 30 -1.08 -1.39 9.77
N GLY A 31 -1.87 -0.98 8.78
CA GLY A 31 -3.23 -0.50 9.00
C GLY A 31 -3.33 0.82 9.73
N THR A 32 -4.56 1.21 10.03
CA THR A 32 -4.92 2.46 10.67
C THR A 32 -5.73 2.11 11.91
N GLU A 33 -5.14 2.39 13.05
CA GLU A 33 -5.74 2.10 14.34
C GLU A 33 -6.78 3.15 14.73
N SER A 34 -7.85 2.72 15.40
CA SER A 34 -8.81 3.61 16.05
C SER A 34 -8.16 4.39 17.19
N GLY A 35 -8.73 5.55 17.55
CA GLY A 35 -8.19 6.39 18.63
C GLY A 35 -8.18 5.72 20.01
N ASP A 36 -9.04 4.72 20.24
CA ASP A 36 -9.08 3.93 21.48
C ASP A 36 -8.20 2.68 21.44
N GLY A 37 -7.55 2.40 20.30
CA GLY A 37 -6.63 1.29 20.10
C GLY A 37 -7.24 -0.11 20.09
N LYS A 38 -8.57 -0.22 20.03
CA LYS A 38 -9.28 -1.52 20.04
C LYS A 38 -9.53 -2.09 18.65
N GLU A 39 -9.44 -1.25 17.63
CA GLU A 39 -9.74 -1.62 16.26
C GLU A 39 -8.57 -1.22 15.36
N ASN A 40 -8.16 -2.11 14.45
CA ASN A 40 -7.24 -1.77 13.37
C ASN A 40 -7.88 -2.07 12.03
N ARG A 41 -7.85 -1.07 11.14
CA ARG A 41 -8.41 -1.14 9.80
C ARG A 41 -7.29 -1.28 8.78
N ILE A 42 -7.31 -2.34 7.99
CA ILE A 42 -6.31 -2.63 6.96
C ILE A 42 -6.95 -2.82 5.60
N THR A 43 -6.36 -2.24 4.57
CA THR A 43 -6.81 -2.47 3.19
C THR A 43 -6.60 -3.93 2.78
N PHE A 44 -7.32 -4.42 1.76
CA PHE A 44 -7.09 -5.78 1.25
C PHE A 44 -5.65 -6.01 0.75
N LEU A 45 -4.99 -4.96 0.21
CA LEU A 45 -3.59 -5.01 -0.19
C LEU A 45 -2.62 -5.20 0.99
N GLU A 46 -2.84 -4.48 2.09
CA GLU A 46 -2.05 -4.70 3.32
C GLU A 46 -2.35 -6.08 3.92
N ALA A 47 -3.61 -6.48 3.91
CA ALA A 47 -4.03 -7.77 4.43
C ALA A 47 -3.32 -8.93 3.71
N LEU A 48 -3.13 -8.86 2.40
CA LEU A 48 -2.36 -9.84 1.63
C LEU A 48 -0.94 -10.04 2.20
N TYR A 49 -0.23 -8.93 2.45
CA TYR A 49 1.14 -8.96 2.97
C TYR A 49 1.20 -9.59 4.37
N PHE A 50 0.26 -9.22 5.23
CA PHE A 50 0.20 -9.73 6.60
C PHE A 50 -0.33 -11.18 6.68
N ALA A 51 -1.16 -11.60 5.72
CA ALA A 51 -1.61 -12.99 5.58
C ALA A 51 -0.44 -13.92 5.19
N GLU A 52 0.40 -13.54 4.22
CA GLU A 52 1.60 -14.33 3.88
C GLU A 52 2.53 -14.53 5.09
N ARG A 53 2.61 -13.51 5.95
CA ARG A 53 3.40 -13.54 7.19
C ARG A 53 2.67 -14.18 8.38
N LYS A 54 1.50 -14.79 8.15
CA LYS A 54 0.67 -15.44 9.18
C LYS A 54 0.29 -14.52 10.35
N VAL A 55 0.24 -13.21 10.11
CA VAL A 55 -0.20 -12.20 11.09
C VAL A 55 -1.73 -12.14 11.11
N ILE A 56 -2.39 -12.38 9.97
CA ILE A 56 -3.86 -12.37 9.86
C ILE A 56 -4.33 -13.79 9.51
N PRO A 57 -5.40 -14.30 10.15
CA PRO A 57 -5.90 -15.66 9.93
C PRO A 57 -6.79 -15.80 8.67
N LEU A 58 -6.51 -15.02 7.61
CA LEU A 58 -7.25 -15.08 6.33
C LEU A 58 -6.33 -15.58 5.22
N GLY A 59 -6.88 -16.41 4.32
CA GLY A 59 -6.12 -16.97 3.20
C GLY A 59 -5.81 -15.92 2.12
N PHE A 60 -4.59 -16.00 1.58
CA PHE A 60 -4.10 -15.09 0.53
C PHE A 60 -5.04 -15.03 -0.69
N GLU A 61 -5.45 -16.18 -1.22
CA GLU A 61 -6.30 -16.25 -2.42
C GLU A 61 -7.64 -15.53 -2.24
N LYS A 62 -8.25 -15.66 -1.05
CA LYS A 62 -9.49 -14.97 -0.70
C LYS A 62 -9.30 -13.46 -0.70
N LEU A 63 -8.21 -12.99 -0.08
CA LEU A 63 -7.87 -11.56 -0.03
C LEU A 63 -7.53 -11.00 -1.40
N MET A 64 -6.83 -11.77 -2.24
CA MET A 64 -6.45 -11.35 -3.59
C MET A 64 -7.69 -11.20 -4.46
N LYS A 65 -8.65 -12.11 -4.33
CA LYS A 65 -9.95 -12.00 -5.01
C LYS A 65 -10.71 -10.75 -4.57
N LEU A 66 -10.67 -10.38 -3.29
CA LEU A 66 -11.29 -9.15 -2.79
C LEU A 66 -10.57 -7.90 -3.32
N ALA A 67 -9.23 -7.89 -3.32
CA ALA A 67 -8.44 -6.80 -3.86
C ALA A 67 -8.69 -6.59 -5.37
N LYS A 68 -8.68 -7.67 -6.17
CA LYS A 68 -8.95 -7.64 -7.62
C LYS A 68 -10.33 -7.13 -8.01
N LYS A 69 -11.34 -7.32 -7.15
CA LYS A 69 -12.68 -6.76 -7.37
C LYS A 69 -12.69 -5.24 -7.31
N LYS A 70 -11.75 -4.64 -6.57
CA LYS A 70 -11.66 -3.19 -6.39
C LYS A 70 -10.63 -2.52 -7.29
N ASP A 71 -9.51 -3.20 -7.49
CA ASP A 71 -8.37 -2.66 -8.20
C ASP A 71 -7.91 -3.65 -9.27
N LYS A 72 -7.93 -3.22 -10.52
CA LYS A 72 -7.44 -4.01 -11.65
C LYS A 72 -5.95 -4.28 -11.57
N LEU A 73 -5.21 -3.39 -10.90
CA LEU A 73 -3.77 -3.50 -10.66
C LEU A 73 -3.44 -4.09 -9.27
N ALA A 74 -4.38 -4.84 -8.67
CA ALA A 74 -4.19 -5.39 -7.33
C ALA A 74 -2.93 -6.27 -7.21
N GLU A 75 -2.59 -7.05 -8.24
CA GLU A 75 -1.40 -7.92 -8.22
C GLU A 75 -0.11 -7.11 -8.30
N GLU A 76 -0.05 -6.16 -9.22
CA GLU A 76 1.08 -5.26 -9.43
C GLU A 76 1.33 -4.41 -8.19
N ARG A 77 0.27 -3.83 -7.63
CA ARG A 77 0.37 -3.04 -6.39
C ARG A 77 0.79 -3.88 -5.21
N TYR A 78 0.30 -5.11 -5.13
CA TYR A 78 0.73 -6.02 -4.09
C TYR A 78 2.21 -6.37 -4.23
N SER A 79 2.69 -6.63 -5.45
CA SER A 79 4.10 -6.88 -5.74
C SER A 79 4.99 -5.71 -5.29
N VAL A 80 4.62 -4.47 -5.67
CA VAL A 80 5.35 -3.26 -5.25
C VAL A 80 5.32 -3.07 -3.73
N LEU A 81 4.16 -3.23 -3.10
CA LEU A 81 4.01 -3.13 -1.65
C LEU A 81 4.89 -4.16 -0.93
N LYS A 82 4.84 -5.42 -1.36
CA LYS A 82 5.62 -6.52 -0.81
C LYS A 82 7.12 -6.24 -0.92
N TYR A 83 7.59 -5.94 -2.14
CA TYR A 83 9.00 -5.62 -2.41
C TYR A 83 9.48 -4.49 -1.49
N LEU A 84 8.76 -3.37 -1.42
CA LEU A 84 9.17 -2.22 -0.59
C LEU A 84 9.23 -2.58 0.90
N ARG A 85 8.28 -3.37 1.41
CA ARG A 85 8.28 -3.81 2.82
C ARG A 85 9.39 -4.81 3.13
N GLU A 86 9.73 -5.67 2.18
CA GLU A 86 10.88 -6.57 2.29
C GLU A 86 12.21 -5.80 2.30
N GLN A 87 12.29 -4.68 1.57
CA GLN A 87 13.42 -3.74 1.62
C GLN A 87 13.45 -2.86 2.89
N GLY A 88 12.52 -3.06 3.84
CA GLY A 88 12.47 -2.34 5.11
C GLY A 88 11.82 -0.96 5.06
N TYR A 89 11.14 -0.62 3.96
CA TYR A 89 10.25 0.54 3.93
C TYR A 89 8.90 0.20 4.53
N ILE A 90 8.14 1.24 4.89
CA ILE A 90 6.71 1.09 5.14
C ILE A 90 5.97 1.68 3.94
N ALA A 91 5.32 0.81 3.19
CA ALA A 91 4.45 1.17 2.08
C ALA A 91 3.00 0.87 2.48
N LYS A 92 2.11 1.84 2.28
CA LYS A 92 0.67 1.72 2.58
C LYS A 92 -0.16 2.24 1.42
N PRO A 93 -1.28 1.61 1.06
CA PRO A 93 -2.25 2.23 0.16
C PRO A 93 -2.81 3.52 0.76
N SER A 94 -3.20 4.45 -0.10
CA SER A 94 -3.87 5.67 0.36
C SER A 94 -5.30 5.37 0.80
N LEU A 95 -5.73 5.96 1.92
CA LEU A 95 -7.08 5.77 2.48
C LEU A 95 -8.16 6.56 1.73
N ASP A 96 -7.75 7.52 0.89
CA ASP A 96 -8.63 8.35 0.07
C ASP A 96 -9.02 7.67 -1.25
N ASN A 97 -8.79 6.36 -1.39
CA ASN A 97 -8.98 5.58 -2.61
C ASN A 97 -8.19 6.08 -3.82
N SER A 98 -7.19 6.96 -3.62
CA SER A 98 -6.30 7.35 -4.71
C SER A 98 -5.43 6.16 -5.14
N PRO A 99 -4.99 6.12 -6.40
CA PRO A 99 -4.22 4.99 -6.93
C PRO A 99 -2.80 4.91 -6.35
N TYR A 100 -2.42 5.79 -5.42
CA TYR A 100 -1.06 5.87 -4.92
C TYR A 100 -0.81 4.95 -3.73
N LEU A 101 0.36 4.32 -3.72
CA LEU A 101 0.98 3.85 -2.48
C LEU A 101 1.75 5.00 -1.85
N ARG A 102 1.60 5.16 -0.54
CA ARG A 102 2.31 6.12 0.28
C ARG A 102 3.53 5.43 0.89
N LEU A 103 4.70 6.01 0.65
CA LEU A 103 5.97 5.48 1.14
C LEU A 103 6.48 6.33 2.31
N TYR A 104 6.84 5.66 3.40
CA TYR A 104 7.50 6.27 4.57
C TYR A 104 9.01 6.01 4.49
N ARG A 105 9.80 6.91 5.08
CA ARG A 105 11.26 6.76 5.09
C ARG A 105 11.65 5.51 5.90
N LYS A 106 12.75 4.86 5.52
CA LYS A 106 13.29 3.74 6.30
C LYS A 106 13.56 4.20 7.73
N GLY A 107 13.25 3.34 8.70
CA GLY A 107 13.50 3.59 10.11
C GLY A 107 12.41 4.37 10.86
N PHE A 108 11.38 4.87 10.17
CA PHE A 108 10.24 5.57 10.79
C PHE A 108 8.97 4.73 10.72
N ARG A 109 8.20 4.69 11.82
CA ARG A 109 6.86 4.08 11.84
C ARG A 109 5.79 5.07 11.39
N PRO A 110 4.61 4.60 10.92
CA PRO A 110 3.48 5.47 10.67
C PRO A 110 3.08 6.20 11.95
N GLY A 111 2.99 7.53 11.89
CA GLY A 111 2.75 8.40 13.05
C GLY A 111 4.01 9.05 13.62
N GLU A 112 5.21 8.51 13.34
CA GLU A 112 6.50 9.11 13.72
C GLU A 112 7.06 10.03 12.63
N ASP A 113 6.75 9.75 11.36
CA ASP A 113 7.11 10.59 10.22
C ASP A 113 5.96 10.68 9.21
N ARG A 114 6.00 11.72 8.39
CA ARG A 114 5.11 11.88 7.24
C ARG A 114 5.63 11.02 6.10
N THR A 115 4.72 10.63 5.21
CA THR A 115 5.10 9.97 3.96
C THR A 115 6.05 10.87 3.16
N TYR A 116 7.04 10.32 2.47
CA TYR A 116 7.99 11.11 1.69
C TYR A 116 7.69 11.06 0.18
N ALA A 117 7.12 9.95 -0.29
CA ALA A 117 6.80 9.75 -1.70
C ALA A 117 5.40 9.18 -1.90
N LEU A 118 4.85 9.48 -3.08
CA LEU A 118 3.70 8.80 -3.66
C LEU A 118 4.20 7.92 -4.81
N ILE A 119 3.79 6.66 -4.80
CA ILE A 119 4.12 5.68 -5.83
C ILE A 119 2.87 5.39 -6.64
N CYS A 120 2.91 5.70 -7.92
CA CYS A 120 1.94 5.25 -8.91
C CYS A 120 2.41 3.91 -9.46
N VAL A 121 1.62 2.85 -9.24
CA VAL A 121 1.94 1.52 -9.76
C VAL A 121 1.31 1.35 -11.13
N VAL A 122 2.10 0.87 -12.09
CA VAL A 122 1.70 0.70 -13.48
C VAL A 122 2.17 -0.66 -14.00
N ASP A 123 1.45 -1.24 -14.96
CA ASP A 123 1.82 -2.49 -15.63
C ASP A 123 2.64 -2.24 -16.91
N GLU A 124 3.09 -3.32 -17.55
CA GLU A 124 3.90 -3.25 -18.78
C GLU A 124 3.17 -2.65 -20.01
N LYS A 125 1.85 -2.50 -19.94
CA LYS A 125 1.01 -1.93 -21.01
C LYS A 125 0.68 -0.46 -20.75
N TRP A 126 1.17 0.09 -19.65
CA TRP A 126 0.90 1.48 -19.30
C TRP A 126 1.51 2.42 -20.33
N GLU A 127 0.63 3.20 -20.94
CA GLU A 127 0.97 4.30 -21.82
C GLU A 127 0.32 5.56 -21.26
N ASP A 128 1.11 6.61 -21.11
CA ASP A 128 0.60 7.92 -20.73
C ASP A 128 1.35 9.02 -21.48
N GLY A 129 0.62 10.07 -21.84
CA GLY A 129 1.20 11.23 -22.51
C GLY A 129 1.83 12.20 -21.52
N ALA A 130 2.50 13.23 -22.03
CA ALA A 130 3.08 14.30 -21.21
C ALA A 130 2.06 14.89 -20.20
N THR A 131 0.79 15.02 -20.61
CA THR A 131 -0.29 15.53 -19.76
C THR A 131 -0.54 14.68 -18.52
N GLY A 132 -0.56 13.34 -18.63
CA GLY A 132 -0.78 12.48 -17.48
C GLY A 132 0.41 12.45 -16.54
N LEU A 133 1.63 12.41 -17.10
CA LEU A 133 2.87 12.55 -16.32
C LEU A 133 2.89 13.88 -15.53
N LEU A 134 2.53 15.00 -16.16
CA LEU A 134 2.43 16.30 -15.49
C LEU A 134 1.42 16.28 -14.35
N LYS A 135 0.24 15.68 -14.53
CA LYS A 135 -0.77 15.55 -13.47
C LYS A 135 -0.25 14.76 -12.27
N MET A 136 0.51 13.68 -12.50
CA MET A 136 1.13 12.90 -11.42
C MET A 136 2.13 13.74 -10.63
N VAL A 137 3.01 14.46 -11.32
CA VAL A 137 4.03 15.33 -10.71
C VAL A 137 3.37 16.47 -9.93
N GLU A 138 2.37 17.13 -10.51
CA GLU A 138 1.62 18.20 -9.84
C GLU A 138 0.89 17.72 -8.59
N PHE A 139 0.23 16.55 -8.65
CA PHE A 139 -0.48 16.00 -7.51
C PHE A 139 0.46 15.70 -6.35
N ALA A 140 1.58 15.02 -6.62
CA ALA A 140 2.61 14.75 -5.62
C ALA A 140 3.23 16.06 -5.07
N GLY A 141 3.50 17.02 -5.95
CA GLY A 141 4.02 18.35 -5.60
C GLY A 141 3.11 19.13 -4.65
N ARG A 142 1.79 19.13 -4.86
CA ARG A 142 0.80 19.76 -3.96
C ARG A 142 0.86 19.18 -2.54
N LEU A 143 1.15 17.88 -2.42
CA LEU A 143 1.32 17.21 -1.14
C LEU A 143 2.74 17.32 -0.57
N ARG A 144 3.66 17.99 -1.28
CA ARG A 144 5.10 18.07 -0.99
C ARG A 144 5.72 16.67 -0.84
N LYS A 145 5.42 15.79 -1.80
CA LYS A 145 5.90 14.41 -1.90
C LYS A 145 6.66 14.20 -3.20
N GLU A 146 7.61 13.28 -3.20
CA GLU A 146 8.21 12.81 -4.44
C GLU A 146 7.19 12.04 -5.28
N CYS A 147 7.23 12.21 -6.60
CA CYS A 147 6.44 11.43 -7.54
C CYS A 147 7.29 10.26 -8.05
N ILE A 148 6.85 9.04 -7.77
CA ILE A 148 7.53 7.82 -8.20
C ILE A 148 6.54 6.99 -9.02
N VAL A 149 6.99 6.47 -10.16
CA VAL A 149 6.27 5.45 -10.92
C VAL A 149 6.96 4.11 -10.68
N ALA A 150 6.20 3.09 -10.31
CA ALA A 150 6.67 1.72 -10.17
C ALA A 150 6.10 0.88 -11.31
N LEU A 151 6.96 0.51 -12.26
CA LEU A 151 6.63 -0.34 -13.39
C LEU A 151 6.80 -1.80 -13.00
N VAL A 152 5.72 -2.57 -13.11
CA VAL A 152 5.70 -4.01 -12.87
C VAL A 152 5.59 -4.72 -14.21
N LYS A 153 6.57 -5.58 -14.51
CA LYS A 153 6.56 -6.43 -15.69
C LYS A 153 6.21 -7.86 -15.32
N LYS A 154 5.37 -8.51 -16.11
CA LYS A 154 5.00 -9.91 -15.87
C LYS A 154 6.24 -10.80 -15.92
N GLY A 155 6.45 -11.57 -14.85
CA GLY A 155 7.58 -12.50 -14.73
C GLY A 155 8.88 -11.88 -14.18
N GLU A 156 8.92 -10.57 -13.92
CA GLU A 156 10.02 -9.95 -13.15
C GLU A 156 9.64 -9.92 -11.65
N GLU A 157 10.57 -10.34 -10.78
CA GLU A 157 10.37 -10.32 -9.32
C GLU A 157 10.51 -8.91 -8.74
N GLU A 158 11.34 -8.07 -9.37
CA GLU A 158 11.67 -6.73 -8.90
C GLU A 158 10.99 -5.65 -9.75
N PRO A 159 10.17 -4.77 -9.15
CA PRO A 159 9.62 -3.60 -9.83
C PRO A 159 10.70 -2.58 -10.19
N LYS A 160 10.53 -1.88 -11.32
CA LYS A 160 11.40 -0.77 -11.73
C LYS A 160 10.82 0.55 -11.27
N PHE A 161 11.63 1.40 -10.63
CA PHE A 161 11.19 2.68 -10.10
C PHE A 161 11.74 3.86 -10.91
N LEU A 162 10.84 4.74 -11.35
CA LEU A 162 11.16 5.99 -12.04
C LEU A 162 10.75 7.17 -11.17
N LYS A 163 11.69 8.06 -10.84
CA LYS A 163 11.37 9.30 -10.14
C LYS A 163 11.06 10.39 -11.15
N LEU A 164 9.86 10.96 -11.07
CA LEU A 164 9.45 12.08 -11.89
C LEU A 164 9.60 13.38 -11.08
N GLY A 165 10.13 14.40 -11.74
CA GLY A 165 10.36 15.71 -11.13
C GLY A 165 10.27 16.82 -12.16
N ARG A 166 9.92 18.01 -11.69
CA ARG A 166 10.00 19.23 -12.50
C ARG A 166 11.40 19.81 -12.35
N THR A 167 12.06 20.02 -13.47
CA THR A 167 13.32 20.75 -13.54
C THR A 167 13.04 22.14 -14.10
N ASN A 168 13.55 23.17 -13.44
CA ASN A 168 13.60 24.52 -14.00
C ASN A 168 15.01 24.73 -14.56
N TYR A 169 15.10 25.19 -15.80
CA TYR A 169 16.35 25.66 -16.39
C TYR A 169 16.32 27.18 -16.22
N GLU A 170 16.95 27.65 -15.15
CA GLU A 170 17.28 29.08 -14.97
C GLU A 170 18.64 29.37 -15.61
#